data_AF-A0A9J6FIQ9-F1
#
_entry.id   AF-A0A9J6FIQ9-F1
#
_cell.length_a   1.000
_cell.length_b   1.000
_cell.length_c   1.000
_cell.angle_alpha   90.00
_cell.angle_beta   90.00
_cell.angle_gamma   90.00
#
_symmetry.space_group_name_H-M   'P 1'
#
loop_
_entity.id
_entity.type
_entity.pdbx_description
1 polymer ?
#
loop_
_entity_poly.entity_id
_entity_poly.type
_entity_poly.pdbx_seq_one_letter_code
_entity_poly.pdbx_strand_id
1 'polypeptide(L)'
;MAIALALLDPQHKVIYSDSRAATRAFARGVVDAQVSKLLEDRHISNHSIVWFPAHMGDLGGGQRNFNESAHEAARGLISRAPSQPPPSPQRAFKNQLQTYNELTKHFYLNRREFALPHKGLNRAQSVTLRMLQTDSYANPWMMSHDSDYDGTATCSKCDGRVNLGHMLCGCATQASYLEDKVKWDSALRSSELNDKLWAVQKARVAAESLGLPVLTWDMPSTP
;
A
#
# COMPACT_ATOMS: atom_id res chain seq x y z
N MET A 1 9.82 26.70 10.71
CA MET A 1 9.88 27.17 12.11
C MET A 1 11.08 26.60 12.86
N ALA A 2 11.23 25.29 13.03
CA ALA A 2 12.34 24.70 13.81
C ALA A 2 13.76 25.15 13.36
N ILE A 3 14.05 25.11 12.05
CA ILE A 3 15.33 25.61 11.51
C ILE A 3 15.56 27.09 11.87
N ALA A 4 14.51 27.92 11.83
CA ALA A 4 14.61 29.34 12.15
C ALA A 4 14.96 29.57 13.63
N LEU A 5 14.38 28.80 14.55
CA LEU A 5 14.73 28.84 15.96
C LEU A 5 16.19 28.42 16.19
N ALA A 6 16.65 27.38 15.48
CA ALA A 6 18.04 26.95 15.56
C ALA A 6 19.02 28.01 15.03
N LEU A 7 18.65 28.78 14.00
CA LEU A 7 19.46 29.90 13.49
C LEU A 7 19.63 31.05 14.49
N LEU A 8 18.74 31.17 15.48
CA LEU A 8 18.84 32.17 16.53
C LEU A 8 19.81 31.77 17.65
N ASP A 9 20.28 30.51 17.66
CA ASP A 9 21.26 30.04 18.63
C ASP A 9 22.69 30.17 18.06
N PRO A 10 23.48 31.16 18.51
CA PRO A 10 24.81 31.39 17.96
C PRO A 10 25.82 30.28 18.32
N GLN A 11 25.50 29.39 19.27
CA GLN A 11 26.42 28.34 19.71
C GLN A 11 26.54 27.20 18.70
N HIS A 12 25.51 26.96 17.89
CA HIS A 12 25.41 25.77 17.03
C HIS A 12 25.52 26.11 15.55
N LYS A 13 26.73 26.02 14.98
CA LYS A 13 26.98 26.39 13.56
C LYS A 13 26.41 25.42 12.53
N VAL A 14 26.07 24.19 12.90
CA VAL A 14 25.56 23.16 11.97
C VAL A 14 24.19 22.71 12.43
N ILE A 15 23.21 22.84 11.53
CA ILE A 15 21.81 22.48 11.79
C ILE A 15 21.47 21.29 10.90
N TYR A 16 21.11 20.17 11.53
CA TYR A 16 20.61 18.99 10.83
C TYR A 16 19.09 19.03 10.76
N SER A 17 18.53 18.71 9.59
CA SER A 17 17.08 18.61 9.40
C SER A 17 16.73 17.46 8.46
N ASP A 18 15.69 16.71 8.81
CA ASP A 18 15.10 15.67 7.94
C ASP A 18 14.16 16.20 6.86
N SER A 19 13.69 17.43 6.99
CA SER A 19 12.84 18.05 6.00
C SER A 19 13.64 18.58 4.83
N ARG A 20 13.83 17.73 3.81
CA ARG A 20 14.48 18.11 2.53
C ARG A 20 13.84 19.33 1.89
N ALA A 21 12.52 19.48 2.05
CA ALA A 21 11.78 20.65 1.57
C ALA A 21 12.18 21.91 2.33
N ALA A 22 12.28 21.85 3.66
CA ALA A 22 12.70 22.99 4.47
C ALA A 22 14.15 23.39 4.20
N THR A 23 15.10 22.44 4.15
CA THR A 23 16.50 22.74 3.81
C THR A 23 16.61 23.44 2.45
N ARG A 24 15.86 22.98 1.44
CA ARG A 24 15.82 23.61 0.12
C ARG A 24 15.19 25.00 0.13
N ALA A 25 14.16 25.20 0.94
CA ALA A 25 13.46 26.48 1.08
C ALA A 25 14.41 27.54 1.66
N PHE A 26 15.12 27.21 2.74
CA PHE A 26 16.15 28.07 3.34
C PHE A 26 17.32 28.32 2.38
N ALA A 27 17.80 27.29 1.68
CA ALA A 27 18.87 27.45 0.69
C ALA A 27 18.49 28.39 -0.47
N ARG A 28 17.19 28.52 -0.77
CA ARG A 28 16.66 29.43 -1.79
C ARG A 28 16.25 30.80 -1.25
N GLY A 29 16.35 31.02 0.07
CA GLY A 29 15.84 32.23 0.73
C GLY A 29 14.31 32.37 0.71
N VAL A 30 13.58 31.29 0.43
CA VAL A 30 12.11 31.29 0.38
C VAL A 30 11.58 30.68 1.66
N VAL A 31 11.11 31.50 2.60
CA VAL A 31 10.57 31.07 3.88
C VAL A 31 9.15 31.60 4.10
N ASP A 32 8.39 30.93 4.96
CA ASP A 32 7.05 31.38 5.34
C ASP A 32 7.07 32.75 6.03
N ALA A 33 5.98 33.52 5.93
CA ALA A 33 5.87 34.86 6.51
C ALA A 33 6.14 34.88 8.02
N GLN A 34 5.71 33.85 8.76
CA GLN A 34 5.98 33.76 10.20
C GLN A 34 7.48 33.55 10.49
N VAL A 35 8.15 32.76 9.65
CA VAL A 35 9.59 32.53 9.76
C VAL A 35 10.37 33.79 9.41
N SER A 36 9.97 34.50 8.35
CA SER A 36 10.57 35.78 7.98
C SER A 36 10.47 36.77 9.13
N LYS A 37 9.28 36.92 9.72
CA LYS A 37 9.04 37.82 10.85
C LYS A 37 9.83 37.43 12.11
N LEU A 38 10.05 36.14 12.34
CA LEU A 38 10.84 35.66 13.47
C LEU A 38 12.34 36.00 13.33
N LEU A 39 12.84 35.96 12.10
CA LEU A 39 14.23 36.24 11.77
C LEU A 39 14.50 37.74 11.52
N GLU A 40 13.44 38.52 11.30
CA GLU A 40 13.48 39.96 11.14
C GLU A 40 14.11 40.64 12.37
N ASP A 41 14.98 41.61 12.13
CA ASP A 41 15.71 42.36 13.17
C ASP A 41 16.51 41.49 14.16
N ARG A 42 16.99 40.33 13.71
CA ARG A 42 17.87 39.45 14.50
C ARG A 42 19.22 39.27 13.80
N HIS A 43 20.29 39.34 14.57
CA HIS A 43 21.62 39.02 14.08
C HIS A 43 21.80 37.49 14.03
N ILE A 44 21.87 36.94 12.82
CA ILE A 44 22.06 35.51 12.57
C ILE A 44 23.52 35.29 12.18
N SER A 45 24.22 34.46 12.94
CA SER A 45 25.59 34.06 12.59
C SER A 45 25.61 33.11 11.39
N ASN A 46 26.78 32.84 10.82
CA ASN A 46 26.89 31.91 9.70
C ASN A 46 26.60 30.47 10.16
N HIS A 47 25.54 29.87 9.60
CA HIS A 47 25.11 28.50 9.86
C HIS A 47 25.15 27.65 8.58
N SER A 48 25.46 26.37 8.74
CA SER A 48 25.35 25.35 7.70
C SER A 48 24.14 24.46 7.96
N ILE A 49 23.19 24.44 7.03
CA ILE A 49 22.01 23.57 7.13
C ILE A 49 22.25 22.30 6.30
N VAL A 50 22.28 21.15 6.97
CA VAL A 50 22.53 19.85 6.34
C VAL A 50 21.26 19.01 6.37
N TRP A 51 20.88 18.48 5.20
CA TRP A 51 19.79 17.51 5.15
C TRP A 51 20.28 16.16 5.68
N PHE A 52 19.54 15.59 6.63
CA PHE A 52 19.85 14.31 7.25
C PHE A 52 18.59 13.44 7.32
N PRO A 53 18.58 12.21 6.78
CA PRO A 53 17.37 11.40 6.69
C PRO A 53 16.75 11.07 8.06
N ALA A 54 15.41 11.12 8.13
CA ALA A 54 14.66 10.69 9.32
C ALA A 54 14.75 9.17 9.54
N HIS A 55 14.60 8.74 10.79
CA HIS A 55 14.38 7.33 11.17
C HIS A 55 15.48 6.36 10.72
N MET A 56 16.72 6.83 10.66
CA MET A 56 17.87 5.97 10.37
C MET A 56 18.27 5.06 11.55
N GLY A 57 17.61 5.16 12.70
CA GLY A 57 18.01 4.47 13.92
C GLY A 57 19.40 4.91 14.38
N ASP A 58 20.11 4.02 15.08
CA ASP A 58 21.49 4.27 15.47
C ASP A 58 22.42 4.26 14.26
N LEU A 59 23.15 5.36 14.08
CA LEU A 59 24.21 5.44 13.09
C LEU A 59 25.36 4.63 13.67
N GLY A 60 25.57 3.42 13.14
CA GLY A 60 26.56 2.47 13.64
C GLY A 60 27.87 3.14 14.07
N GLY A 61 28.43 2.72 15.21
CA GLY A 61 29.53 3.41 15.89
C GLY A 61 29.15 4.12 17.19
N GLY A 62 27.96 3.85 17.75
CA GLY A 62 27.54 4.36 19.06
C GLY A 62 27.09 5.82 19.05
N GLN A 63 26.96 6.45 17.88
CA GLN A 63 26.44 7.80 17.76
C GLN A 63 24.91 7.75 17.61
N ARG A 64 24.22 8.20 18.65
CA ARG A 64 22.77 8.31 18.67
C ARG A 64 22.31 9.36 17.67
N ASN A 65 21.27 9.02 16.89
CA ASN A 65 20.64 9.96 15.98
C ASN A 65 19.78 10.98 16.74
N PHE A 66 20.33 12.17 17.00
CA PHE A 66 19.61 13.25 17.70
C PHE A 66 18.43 13.83 16.91
N ASN A 67 18.32 13.54 15.61
CA ASN A 67 17.16 13.95 14.84
C ASN A 67 15.88 13.22 15.28
N GLU A 68 15.99 11.98 15.77
CA GLU A 68 14.84 11.26 16.34
C GLU A 68 14.35 11.91 17.63
N SER A 69 15.27 12.31 18.51
CA SER A 69 14.94 13.05 19.73
C SER A 69 14.29 14.40 19.43
N ALA A 70 14.79 15.11 18.42
CA ALA A 70 14.20 16.38 17.98
C ALA A 70 12.77 16.19 17.42
N HIS A 71 12.55 15.13 16.66
CA HIS A 71 11.23 14.77 16.14
C HIS A 71 10.25 14.40 17.25
N GLU A 72 10.68 13.61 18.24
CA GLU A 72 9.85 13.26 19.40
C GLU A 72 9.48 14.50 20.22
N ALA A 73 10.45 15.37 20.52
CA ALA A 73 10.21 16.64 21.21
C ALA A 73 9.23 17.54 20.43
N ALA A 74 9.43 17.67 19.11
CA ALA A 74 8.52 18.44 18.27
C ALA A 74 7.10 17.88 18.28
N ARG A 75 6.93 16.55 18.25
CA ARG A 75 5.60 15.90 18.37
C ARG A 75 4.94 16.17 19.72
N GLY A 76 5.71 16.17 20.81
CA GLY A 76 5.22 16.48 22.14
C GLY A 76 4.75 17.94 22.29
N LEU A 77 5.32 18.86 21.52
CA LEU A 77 5.03 20.31 21.59
C LEU A 77 3.89 20.78 20.66
N ILE A 78 3.42 19.94 19.74
CA ILE A 78 2.26 20.30 18.89
C ILE A 78 0.99 20.24 19.75
N SER A 79 0.58 21.41 20.24
CA SER A 79 -0.75 21.61 20.82
C SER A 79 -1.82 21.32 19.75
N ARG A 80 -2.73 20.39 20.03
CA ARG A 80 -3.85 19.99 19.15
C ARG A 80 -4.97 21.05 19.07
N ALA A 81 -4.63 22.33 19.01
CA ALA A 81 -5.59 23.39 18.75
C ALA A 81 -5.70 23.60 17.22
N PRO A 82 -6.92 23.70 16.65
CA PRO A 82 -7.09 23.88 15.21
C PRO A 82 -6.64 25.28 14.80
N SER A 83 -5.56 25.41 14.03
CA SER A 83 -5.23 26.68 13.38
C SER A 83 -6.05 26.85 12.10
N GLN A 84 -6.63 28.03 11.93
CA GLN A 84 -7.30 28.41 10.68
C GLN A 84 -6.28 28.41 9.52
N PRO A 85 -6.67 27.96 8.33
CA PRO A 85 -5.77 27.91 7.19
C PRO A 85 -5.51 29.34 6.64
N PRO A 86 -4.24 29.70 6.33
CA PRO A 86 -3.92 30.95 5.64
C PRO A 86 -4.36 30.91 4.16
N PRO A 87 -4.63 32.06 3.53
CA PRO A 87 -5.01 32.14 2.12
C PRO A 87 -3.78 31.84 1.24
N SER A 88 -3.88 30.79 0.41
CA SER A 88 -2.78 30.33 -0.43
C SER A 88 -2.70 31.09 -1.76
N PRO A 89 -1.50 31.57 -2.18
CA PRO A 89 -1.25 31.96 -3.55
C PRO A 89 -1.07 30.70 -4.40
N GLN A 90 -1.91 30.59 -5.41
CA GLN A 90 -1.93 29.52 -6.39
C GLN A 90 -0.64 29.54 -7.23
N ARG A 91 -0.11 28.35 -7.53
CA ARG A 91 0.78 27.95 -8.66
C ARG A 91 2.20 27.47 -8.25
N ALA A 92 2.31 26.19 -7.88
CA ALA A 92 3.48 25.32 -8.18
C ALA A 92 3.27 23.82 -7.89
N PHE A 93 2.03 23.31 -7.78
CA PHE A 93 1.78 21.98 -7.19
C PHE A 93 0.76 21.11 -7.92
N LYS A 94 0.78 21.07 -9.26
CA LYS A 94 -0.20 20.24 -9.99
C LYS A 94 -0.11 18.73 -9.70
N ASN A 95 1.01 18.24 -9.14
CA ASN A 95 1.24 16.81 -8.84
C ASN A 95 1.65 16.53 -7.38
N GLN A 96 1.50 17.48 -6.45
CA GLN A 96 1.69 17.12 -5.03
C GLN A 96 0.38 16.62 -4.45
N LEU A 97 0.45 15.49 -3.74
CA LEU A 97 -0.63 15.02 -2.88
C LEU A 97 -0.67 15.97 -1.68
N GLN A 98 -1.57 16.96 -1.72
CA GLN A 98 -1.64 18.03 -0.74
C GLN A 98 -2.67 17.75 0.34
N THR A 99 -3.70 16.99 0.02
CA THR A 99 -4.75 16.65 0.99
C THR A 99 -4.48 15.31 1.66
N TYR A 100 -4.96 15.15 2.89
CA TYR A 100 -4.96 13.87 3.59
C TYR A 100 -5.61 12.75 2.74
N ASN A 101 -6.70 13.07 2.03
CA ASN A 101 -7.41 12.15 1.14
C ASN A 101 -6.54 11.70 -0.05
N GLU A 102 -5.83 12.62 -0.69
CA GLU A 102 -4.91 12.31 -1.78
C GLU A 102 -3.75 11.43 -1.33
N LEU A 103 -3.12 11.75 -0.19
CA LEU A 103 -2.05 10.96 0.39
C LEU A 103 -2.52 9.53 0.71
N THR A 104 -3.63 9.41 1.43
CA THR A 104 -4.20 8.09 1.79
C THR A 104 -4.63 7.31 0.57
N LYS A 105 -5.29 7.93 -0.42
CA LYS A 105 -5.65 7.26 -1.69
C LYS A 105 -4.44 6.81 -2.48
N HIS A 106 -3.39 7.62 -2.56
CA HIS A 106 -2.15 7.24 -3.25
C HIS A 106 -1.53 5.98 -2.63
N PHE A 107 -1.35 5.96 -1.31
CA PHE A 107 -0.82 4.77 -0.64
C PHE A 107 -1.78 3.58 -0.71
N TYR A 108 -3.09 3.81 -0.60
CA TYR A 108 -4.11 2.77 -0.72
C TYR A 108 -4.11 2.12 -2.11
N LEU A 109 -4.10 2.93 -3.18
CA LEU A 109 -4.11 2.44 -4.56
C LEU A 109 -2.78 1.80 -4.95
N ASN A 110 -1.65 2.31 -4.46
CA ASN A 110 -0.34 1.69 -4.70
C ASN A 110 -0.16 0.34 -4.01
N ARG A 111 -0.85 0.11 -2.89
CA ARG A 111 -0.89 -1.19 -2.21
C ARG A 111 -1.87 -2.16 -2.87
N ARG A 112 -2.64 -1.71 -3.87
CA ARG A 112 -3.65 -2.55 -4.51
C ARG A 112 -2.98 -3.48 -5.53
N GLU A 113 -2.77 -4.71 -5.09
CA GLU A 113 -2.16 -5.77 -5.89
C GLU A 113 -3.10 -6.34 -6.99
N PHE A 114 -4.41 -6.40 -6.69
CA PHE A 114 -5.41 -6.98 -7.58
C PHE A 114 -6.36 -5.92 -8.14
N ALA A 115 -6.72 -6.05 -9.41
CA ALA A 115 -7.68 -5.16 -10.06
C ALA A 115 -9.08 -5.29 -9.46
N LEU A 116 -9.86 -4.21 -9.53
CA LEU A 116 -11.28 -4.23 -9.16
C LEU A 116 -12.08 -5.14 -10.12
N PRO A 117 -13.20 -5.73 -9.68
CA PRO A 117 -14.12 -6.43 -10.58
C PRO A 117 -14.49 -5.54 -11.78
N HIS A 118 -14.47 -6.12 -12.99
CA HIS A 118 -14.87 -5.40 -14.19
C HIS A 118 -16.38 -5.15 -14.14
N LYS A 119 -16.86 -4.02 -14.65
CA LYS A 119 -18.29 -3.64 -14.61
C LYS A 119 -19.21 -4.62 -15.35
N GLY A 120 -18.64 -5.38 -16.29
CA GLY A 120 -19.34 -6.43 -17.04
C GLY A 120 -19.47 -7.76 -16.31
N LEU A 121 -18.88 -7.90 -15.11
CA LEU A 121 -19.12 -9.06 -14.27
C LEU A 121 -20.43 -8.86 -13.49
N ASN A 122 -21.24 -9.90 -13.41
CA ASN A 122 -22.38 -9.88 -12.51
C ASN A 122 -21.92 -9.92 -11.04
N ARG A 123 -22.87 -9.80 -10.11
CA ARG A 123 -22.57 -9.74 -8.67
C ARG A 123 -21.82 -10.99 -8.19
N ALA A 124 -22.31 -12.17 -8.51
CA ALA A 124 -21.67 -13.40 -8.07
C ALA A 124 -20.25 -13.55 -8.68
N GLN A 125 -19.99 -12.99 -9.88
CA GLN A 125 -18.74 -13.17 -10.65
C GLN A 125 -17.68 -12.31 -9.99
N SER A 126 -18.12 -11.12 -9.58
CA SER A 126 -17.35 -10.22 -8.76
C SER A 126 -17.00 -10.83 -7.40
N VAL A 127 -17.94 -11.54 -6.75
CA VAL A 127 -17.70 -12.23 -5.46
C VAL A 127 -16.72 -13.39 -5.64
N THR A 128 -16.95 -14.28 -6.61
CA THR A 128 -16.05 -15.39 -6.93
C THR A 128 -14.65 -14.88 -7.26
N LEU A 129 -14.52 -13.87 -8.13
CA LEU A 129 -13.23 -13.25 -8.43
C LEU A 129 -12.55 -12.74 -7.17
N ARG A 130 -13.31 -12.12 -6.25
CA ARG A 130 -12.73 -11.62 -4.99
C ARG A 130 -12.24 -12.75 -4.10
N MET A 131 -13.00 -13.83 -3.96
CA MET A 131 -12.59 -15.02 -3.21
C MET A 131 -11.33 -15.65 -3.80
N LEU A 132 -11.20 -15.68 -5.13
CA LEU A 132 -10.01 -16.17 -5.82
C LEU A 132 -8.80 -15.28 -5.56
N GLN A 133 -8.96 -13.95 -5.59
CA GLN A 133 -7.90 -12.99 -5.28
C GLN A 133 -7.42 -13.06 -3.83
N THR A 134 -8.29 -13.49 -2.90
CA THR A 134 -7.96 -13.62 -1.47
C THR A 134 -7.67 -15.05 -1.03
N ASP A 135 -7.53 -16.00 -1.98
CA ASP A 135 -7.31 -17.43 -1.71
C ASP A 135 -8.35 -18.03 -0.75
N SER A 136 -9.59 -17.52 -0.79
CA SER A 136 -10.71 -17.92 0.09
C SER A 136 -11.78 -18.71 -0.66
N TYR A 137 -11.53 -19.05 -1.93
CA TYR A 137 -12.44 -19.87 -2.73
C TYR A 137 -12.37 -21.33 -2.28
N ALA A 138 -13.54 -21.99 -2.20
CA ALA A 138 -13.65 -23.35 -1.72
C ALA A 138 -12.73 -24.30 -2.49
N ASN A 139 -11.97 -25.10 -1.75
CA ASN A 139 -11.05 -26.11 -2.27
C ASN A 139 -11.02 -27.31 -1.30
N PRO A 140 -10.63 -28.51 -1.75
CA PRO A 140 -10.72 -29.71 -0.93
C PRO A 140 -9.92 -29.65 0.37
N TRP A 141 -8.76 -28.99 0.37
CA TRP A 141 -7.98 -28.78 1.60
C TRP A 141 -8.75 -27.91 2.61
N MET A 142 -9.34 -26.81 2.16
CA MET A 142 -10.17 -25.96 3.02
C MET A 142 -11.42 -26.69 3.54
N MET A 143 -12.10 -27.45 2.68
CA MET A 143 -13.28 -28.22 3.06
C MET A 143 -12.96 -29.37 4.02
N SER A 144 -11.74 -29.91 4.01
CA SER A 144 -11.34 -30.98 4.94
C SER A 144 -11.32 -30.58 6.41
N HIS A 145 -11.40 -29.28 6.70
CA HIS A 145 -11.58 -28.77 8.06
C HIS A 145 -13.05 -28.75 8.51
N ASP A 146 -13.99 -28.98 7.58
CA ASP A 146 -15.41 -29.15 7.85
C ASP A 146 -15.70 -30.63 8.18
N SER A 147 -16.46 -30.88 9.24
CA SER A 147 -16.83 -32.23 9.66
C SER A 147 -17.77 -32.92 8.68
N ASP A 148 -18.49 -32.14 7.88
CA ASP A 148 -19.53 -32.63 6.98
C ASP A 148 -18.98 -32.95 5.57
N TYR A 149 -17.69 -32.68 5.33
CA TYR A 149 -17.03 -32.94 4.05
C TYR A 149 -16.51 -34.39 3.97
N ASP A 150 -16.99 -35.13 2.98
CA ASP A 150 -16.65 -36.54 2.73
C ASP A 150 -15.58 -36.74 1.64
N GLY A 151 -15.10 -35.66 1.03
CA GLY A 151 -14.12 -35.70 -0.05
C GLY A 151 -12.66 -35.82 0.39
N THR A 152 -11.78 -36.18 -0.55
CA THR A 152 -10.33 -36.31 -0.28
C THR A 152 -9.61 -34.96 -0.38
N ALA A 153 -8.83 -34.61 0.64
CA ALA A 153 -8.02 -33.38 0.67
C ALA A 153 -6.65 -33.52 -0.03
N THR A 154 -6.28 -34.75 -0.41
CA THR A 154 -5.01 -35.10 -1.03
C THR A 154 -5.20 -35.53 -2.49
N CYS A 155 -4.23 -35.22 -3.32
CA CYS A 155 -4.24 -35.56 -4.73
C CYS A 155 -3.74 -37.00 -4.94
N SER A 156 -4.49 -37.83 -5.66
CA SER A 156 -4.10 -39.21 -5.95
C SER A 156 -2.86 -39.36 -6.85
N LYS A 157 -2.43 -38.29 -7.53
CA LYS A 157 -1.30 -38.32 -8.47
C LYS A 157 0.03 -37.93 -7.84
N CYS A 158 0.02 -37.05 -6.84
CA CYS A 158 1.24 -36.50 -6.26
C CYS A 158 1.25 -36.51 -4.73
N ASP A 159 0.22 -37.09 -4.10
CA ASP A 159 0.00 -37.16 -2.65
C ASP A 159 0.05 -35.81 -1.90
N GLY A 160 0.00 -34.71 -2.67
CA GLY A 160 0.02 -33.35 -2.16
C GLY A 160 -1.37 -32.87 -1.75
N ARG A 161 -1.41 -31.80 -0.94
CA ARG A 161 -2.68 -31.15 -0.55
C ARG A 161 -3.32 -30.46 -1.76
N VAL A 162 -4.61 -30.69 -1.97
CA VAL A 162 -5.38 -30.02 -3.03
C VAL A 162 -5.86 -28.66 -2.53
N ASN A 163 -4.93 -27.70 -2.52
CA ASN A 163 -5.24 -26.29 -2.29
C ASN A 163 -5.74 -25.61 -3.58
N LEU A 164 -6.13 -24.33 -3.52
CA LEU A 164 -6.65 -23.60 -4.68
C LEU A 164 -5.68 -23.61 -5.87
N GLY A 165 -4.39 -23.37 -5.61
CA GLY A 165 -3.36 -23.42 -6.65
C GLY A 165 -3.26 -24.79 -7.33
N HIS A 166 -3.27 -25.87 -6.56
CA HIS A 166 -3.27 -27.23 -7.07
C HIS A 166 -4.54 -27.55 -7.86
N MET A 167 -5.70 -27.16 -7.32
CA MET A 167 -7.00 -27.37 -7.96
C MET A 167 -7.07 -26.71 -9.34
N LEU A 168 -6.45 -25.54 -9.51
CA LEU A 168 -6.55 -24.75 -10.74
C LEU A 168 -5.39 -24.93 -11.71
N CYS A 169 -4.17 -25.15 -11.20
CA CYS A 169 -2.95 -25.26 -12.01
C CYS A 169 -2.46 -26.70 -12.13
N GLY A 170 -3.11 -27.65 -11.46
CA GLY A 170 -2.71 -29.06 -11.47
C GLY A 170 -1.57 -29.37 -10.50
N CYS A 171 -0.95 -30.53 -10.69
CA CYS A 171 0.10 -31.01 -9.80
C CYS A 171 1.43 -30.30 -10.11
N ALA A 172 2.15 -29.87 -9.07
CA ALA A 172 3.47 -29.24 -9.22
C ALA A 172 4.52 -30.14 -9.90
N THR A 173 4.28 -31.46 -9.94
CA THR A 173 5.12 -32.45 -10.63
C THR A 173 4.95 -32.42 -12.15
N GLN A 174 3.91 -31.76 -12.68
CA GLN A 174 3.67 -31.63 -14.12
C GLN A 174 4.49 -30.47 -14.69
N ALA A 175 5.06 -30.67 -15.89
CA ALA A 175 5.87 -29.65 -16.55
C ALA A 175 5.09 -28.34 -16.84
N SER A 176 3.79 -28.42 -17.10
CA SER A 176 2.94 -27.26 -17.39
C SER A 176 2.56 -26.44 -16.16
N TYR A 177 2.78 -26.94 -14.94
CA TYR A 177 2.30 -26.30 -13.71
C TYR A 177 2.79 -24.85 -13.56
N LEU A 178 4.06 -24.58 -13.86
CA LEU A 178 4.63 -23.24 -13.73
C LEU A 178 3.98 -22.27 -14.73
N GLU A 179 3.77 -22.71 -15.97
CA GLU A 179 3.11 -21.91 -17.01
C GLU A 179 1.64 -21.64 -16.65
N ASP A 180 0.92 -22.67 -16.21
CA ASP A 180 -0.46 -22.57 -15.78
C ASP A 180 -0.62 -21.65 -14.55
N LYS A 181 0.33 -21.70 -13.62
CA LYS A 181 0.38 -20.83 -12.44
C LYS A 181 0.64 -19.38 -12.82
N VAL A 182 1.61 -19.11 -13.69
CA VAL A 182 1.90 -17.75 -14.17
C VAL A 182 0.69 -17.16 -14.91
N LYS A 183 0.04 -17.98 -15.75
CA LYS A 183 -1.18 -17.60 -16.46
C LYS A 183 -2.35 -17.34 -15.51
N TRP A 184 -2.47 -18.13 -14.45
CA TRP A 184 -3.47 -17.92 -13.41
C TRP A 184 -3.22 -16.62 -12.64
N ASP A 185 -1.99 -16.40 -12.18
CA ASP A 185 -1.61 -15.22 -11.41
C ASP A 185 -1.76 -13.93 -12.24
N SER A 186 -1.46 -13.98 -13.54
CA SER A 186 -1.65 -12.83 -14.44
C SER A 186 -3.13 -12.53 -14.66
N ALA A 187 -3.98 -13.55 -14.84
CA ALA A 187 -5.42 -13.36 -15.01
C ALA A 187 -6.09 -12.72 -13.78
N LEU A 188 -5.67 -13.08 -12.55
CA LEU A 188 -6.20 -12.48 -11.32
C LEU A 188 -5.83 -11.00 -11.14
N ARG A 189 -4.70 -10.57 -11.73
CA ARG A 189 -4.20 -9.19 -11.68
C ARG A 189 -4.70 -8.33 -12.84
N SER A 190 -5.12 -8.95 -13.94
CA SER A 190 -5.58 -8.28 -15.15
C SER A 190 -6.79 -7.38 -14.88
N SER A 191 -6.87 -6.25 -15.58
CA SER A 191 -8.05 -5.38 -15.60
C SER A 191 -9.13 -5.86 -16.57
N GLU A 192 -8.75 -6.71 -17.53
CA GLU A 192 -9.57 -7.08 -18.68
C GLU A 192 -10.75 -7.99 -18.31
N LEU A 193 -11.87 -7.82 -19.02
CA LEU A 193 -13.08 -8.60 -18.78
C LEU A 193 -12.87 -10.09 -19.10
N ASN A 194 -12.23 -10.39 -20.23
CA ASN A 194 -12.04 -11.76 -20.70
C ASN A 194 -11.19 -12.59 -19.74
N ASP A 195 -10.11 -12.02 -19.21
CA ASP A 195 -9.23 -12.70 -18.25
C ASP A 195 -9.96 -13.02 -16.95
N LYS A 196 -10.78 -12.08 -16.47
CA LYS A 196 -11.59 -12.27 -15.26
C LYS A 196 -12.68 -13.32 -15.46
N LEU A 197 -13.37 -13.30 -16.62
CA LEU A 197 -14.37 -14.32 -16.96
C LEU A 197 -13.72 -15.70 -17.07
N TRP A 198 -12.56 -15.80 -17.71
CA TRP A 198 -11.80 -17.03 -17.80
C TRP A 198 -11.42 -17.55 -16.41
N ALA A 199 -10.92 -16.69 -15.51
CA ALA A 199 -10.52 -17.08 -14.16
C ALA A 199 -11.73 -17.61 -13.35
N VAL A 200 -12.86 -16.90 -13.40
CA VAL A 200 -14.09 -17.31 -12.71
C VAL A 200 -14.63 -18.62 -13.29
N GLN A 201 -14.67 -18.77 -14.61
CA GLN A 201 -15.15 -19.97 -15.27
C GLN A 201 -14.25 -21.19 -14.97
N LYS A 202 -12.93 -21.01 -15.01
CA LYS A 202 -11.96 -22.07 -14.70
C LYS A 202 -12.14 -22.56 -13.25
N ALA A 203 -12.27 -21.64 -12.30
CA ALA A 203 -12.47 -21.99 -10.90
C ALA A 203 -13.80 -22.69 -10.64
N ARG A 204 -14.86 -22.27 -11.33
CA ARG A 204 -16.16 -22.92 -11.29
C ARG A 204 -16.09 -24.37 -11.78
N VAL A 205 -15.56 -24.59 -12.98
CA VAL A 205 -15.48 -25.93 -13.58
C VAL A 205 -14.66 -26.86 -12.70
N ALA A 206 -13.54 -26.38 -12.14
CA ALA A 206 -12.72 -27.17 -11.23
C ALA A 206 -13.47 -27.53 -9.94
N ALA A 207 -14.21 -26.58 -9.34
CA ALA A 207 -15.01 -26.85 -8.15
C ALA A 207 -16.16 -27.84 -8.42
N GLU A 208 -16.89 -27.65 -9.53
CA GLU A 208 -17.97 -28.57 -9.95
C GLU A 208 -17.43 -29.99 -10.18
N SER A 209 -16.26 -30.14 -10.79
CA SER A 209 -15.64 -31.45 -11.00
C SER A 209 -15.25 -32.18 -9.72
N LEU A 210 -15.07 -31.43 -8.63
CA LEU A 210 -14.71 -31.94 -7.31
C LEU A 210 -15.92 -32.00 -6.35
N GLY A 211 -17.13 -31.71 -6.84
CA GLY A 211 -18.35 -31.71 -6.02
C GLY A 211 -18.37 -30.61 -4.95
N LEU A 212 -17.57 -29.55 -5.11
CA LEU A 212 -17.48 -28.47 -4.14
C LEU A 212 -18.64 -27.47 -4.28
N PRO A 213 -19.04 -26.79 -3.20
CA PRO A 213 -20.09 -25.78 -3.27
C PRO A 213 -19.65 -24.61 -4.17
N VAL A 214 -20.44 -24.34 -5.20
CA VAL A 214 -20.27 -23.18 -6.08
C VAL A 214 -21.38 -22.19 -5.77
N LEU A 215 -21.02 -20.91 -5.62
CA LEU A 215 -22.01 -19.83 -5.52
C LEU A 215 -22.94 -19.90 -6.74
N THR A 216 -24.20 -20.22 -6.50
CA THR A 216 -25.20 -20.35 -7.56
C THR A 216 -25.42 -18.99 -8.21
N TRP A 217 -25.36 -19.01 -9.53
CA TRP A 217 -25.61 -17.86 -10.37
C TRP A 217 -27.11 -17.75 -10.55
N ASP A 218 -27.75 -16.72 -10.00
CA ASP A 218 -29.04 -16.33 -10.54
C ASP A 218 -28.79 -15.90 -11.99
N MET A 219 -29.25 -16.74 -12.93
CA MET A 219 -29.38 -16.34 -14.32
C MET A 219 -30.25 -15.08 -14.32
N PRO A 220 -29.83 -13.96 -14.96
CA PRO A 220 -30.71 -12.82 -15.10
C PRO A 220 -32.00 -13.32 -15.74
N SER A 221 -33.13 -13.02 -15.11
CA SER A 221 -34.46 -13.34 -15.61
C SER A 221 -34.49 -12.91 -17.08
N THR A 222 -34.60 -13.88 -17.98
CA THR A 222 -34.83 -13.55 -19.40
C THR A 222 -36.15 -12.80 -19.49
N PRO A 223 -36.20 -11.65 -20.21
CA PRO A 223 -37.43 -10.88 -20.39
C PRO A 223 -38.49 -11.69 -21.15
#